data_AF-A0A4R7RQ08-F1
#
_entry.id   AF-A0A4R7RQ08-F1
#
_cell.length_a   1.000
_cell.length_b   1.000
_cell.length_c   1.000
_cell.angle_alpha   90.00
_cell.angle_beta   90.00
_cell.angle_gamma   90.00
#
_symmetry.space_group_name_H-M   'P 1'
#
loop_
_entity.id
_entity.type
_entity.pdbx_description
1 polymer ?
#
loop_
_entity_poly.entity_id
_entity_poly.type
_entity_poly.pdbx_seq_one_letter_code
_entity_poly.pdbx_strand_id
1 'polypeptide(L)'
;MSTKKRLIFIGAGIFMVAALYIGWQYAGSTPELPPVASKPKDQPAPRTDIQPLAPKVTPAMPGIATQLTTAEEGDVLIDDILRSDKEIPAMAQDLHNLVKTLNGEAQVNASRHLVNLTSDEDYNLISGFLVDPKTNPEVIEVLFSDLMNRDRALQIPLFLNILKNPQHPQNEEVRNVMTILAGEDFENNYAAWDQWGADELKSLRE
;
A
#
# COMPACT_ATOMS: atom_id res chain seq x y z
N MET A 1 -21.13 44.65 -35.39
CA MET A 1 -21.46 43.38 -34.70
C MET A 1 -20.25 43.00 -33.86
N SER A 2 -20.11 43.43 -32.60
CA SER A 2 -20.64 42.78 -31.37
C SER A 2 -20.54 41.24 -31.46
N THR A 3 -19.85 40.50 -30.57
CA THR A 3 -20.10 40.47 -29.11
C THR A 3 -18.99 39.69 -28.35
N LYS A 4 -18.34 40.37 -27.38
CA LYS A 4 -18.04 39.98 -25.96
C LYS A 4 -17.14 38.77 -25.58
N LYS A 5 -16.19 39.15 -24.70
CA LYS A 5 -15.80 38.58 -23.38
C LYS A 5 -15.01 37.26 -23.33
N ARG A 6 -13.70 37.40 -23.11
CA ARG A 6 -12.87 36.46 -22.34
C ARG A 6 -12.39 37.16 -21.07
N LEU A 7 -13.01 36.85 -19.94
CA LEU A 7 -12.51 37.18 -18.60
C LEU A 7 -13.23 36.27 -17.59
N ILE A 8 -12.49 35.83 -16.55
CA ILE A 8 -12.90 35.03 -15.37
C ILE A 8 -12.93 33.51 -15.70
N PHE A 9 -12.11 32.61 -15.12
CA PHE A 9 -11.79 32.38 -13.71
C PHE A 9 -10.31 31.96 -13.48
N ILE A 10 -9.54 32.82 -12.82
CA ILE A 10 -8.35 32.43 -12.04
C ILE A 10 -8.77 32.70 -10.60
N GLY A 11 -8.93 31.67 -9.75
CA GLY A 11 -9.28 31.94 -8.35
C GLY A 11 -9.82 30.81 -7.47
N ALA A 12 -9.64 29.53 -7.80
CA ALA A 12 -10.12 28.45 -6.92
C ALA A 12 -9.13 27.30 -6.65
N GLY A 13 -7.90 27.35 -7.17
CA GLY A 13 -6.92 26.24 -7.00
C GLY A 13 -5.99 26.35 -5.79
N ILE A 14 -5.79 27.56 -5.25
CA ILE A 14 -4.72 27.80 -4.25
C ILE A 14 -5.19 27.56 -2.81
N PHE A 15 -6.50 27.53 -2.52
CA PHE A 15 -7.00 27.32 -1.16
C PHE A 15 -7.06 25.84 -0.71
N MET A 16 -6.99 24.87 -1.62
CA MET A 16 -7.08 23.44 -1.29
C MET A 16 -5.71 22.78 -1.00
N VAL A 17 -4.59 23.40 -1.41
CA VAL A 17 -3.25 22.87 -1.11
C VAL A 17 -2.80 23.25 0.30
N ALA A 18 -3.26 24.40 0.83
CA ALA A 18 -2.95 24.81 2.20
C ALA A 18 -3.70 23.97 3.28
N ALA A 19 -4.88 23.43 2.96
CA ALA A 19 -5.68 22.64 3.91
C ALA A 19 -5.09 21.25 4.19
N LEU A 20 -4.44 20.62 3.20
CA LEU A 20 -3.80 19.32 3.36
C LEU A 20 -2.46 19.41 4.15
N TYR A 21 -1.79 20.57 4.14
CA TYR A 21 -0.56 20.77 4.92
C TYR A 21 -0.82 21.01 6.42
N ILE A 22 -1.96 21.63 6.78
CA ILE A 22 -2.31 21.92 8.19
C ILE A 22 -2.87 20.68 8.91
N GLY A 23 -3.56 19.78 8.19
CA GLY A 23 -4.13 18.57 8.78
C GLY A 23 -3.09 17.61 9.38
N TRP A 24 -1.85 17.64 8.88
CA TRP A 24 -0.77 16.78 9.36
C TRP A 24 -0.13 17.27 10.67
N GLN A 25 -0.26 18.55 11.04
CA GLN A 25 0.34 19.10 12.27
C GLN A 25 -0.52 18.91 13.53
N TYR A 26 -1.77 18.45 13.41
CA TYR A 26 -2.70 18.28 14.54
C TYR A 26 -3.12 16.83 14.83
N ALA A 27 -2.56 15.83 14.13
CA ALA A 27 -2.86 14.41 14.32
C ALA A 27 -2.22 13.76 15.58
N GLY A 28 -2.00 14.55 16.65
CA GLY A 28 -1.37 14.11 17.90
C GLY A 28 -2.23 14.27 19.16
N SER A 29 -3.53 14.57 19.04
CA SER A 29 -4.42 14.69 20.21
C SER A 29 -5.23 13.40 20.38
N THR A 30 -4.74 12.50 21.24
CA THR A 30 -5.52 11.39 21.78
C THR A 30 -6.71 11.94 22.56
N PRO A 31 -7.97 11.57 22.25
CA PRO A 31 -9.08 11.90 23.12
C PRO A 31 -8.96 11.08 24.40
N GLU A 32 -8.83 11.78 25.54
CA GLU A 32 -8.87 11.20 26.88
C GLU A 32 -10.25 10.53 27.09
N LEU A 33 -10.26 9.22 27.31
CA LEU A 33 -11.48 8.48 27.61
C LEU A 33 -11.97 8.88 29.02
N PRO A 34 -13.29 9.11 29.21
CA PRO A 34 -13.83 9.44 30.53
C PRO A 34 -13.67 8.26 31.51
N PRO A 35 -13.56 8.53 32.81
CA PRO A 35 -13.30 7.50 33.82
C PRO A 35 -14.47 6.52 33.93
N VAL A 36 -14.17 5.23 33.80
CA VAL A 36 -15.12 4.14 34.02
C VAL A 36 -15.58 4.15 35.47
N ALA A 37 -16.87 4.43 35.67
CA ALA A 37 -17.54 4.35 36.96
C ALA A 37 -17.63 2.89 37.43
N SER A 38 -16.98 2.58 38.54
CA SER A 38 -17.07 1.31 39.24
C SER A 38 -18.28 1.25 40.18
N LYS A 39 -19.09 0.16 40.11
CA LYS A 39 -19.82 -0.56 41.20
C LYS A 39 -20.93 -1.47 40.62
N PRO A 40 -21.53 -2.44 41.37
CA PRO A 40 -21.03 -3.28 42.47
C PRO A 40 -21.36 -4.80 42.28
N LYS A 41 -20.91 -5.60 43.26
CA LYS A 41 -20.98 -7.07 43.44
C LYS A 41 -22.39 -7.72 43.45
N ASP A 42 -22.34 -9.05 43.21
CA ASP A 42 -23.20 -10.16 43.65
C ASP A 42 -24.36 -10.62 42.74
N GLN A 43 -24.22 -11.79 42.08
CA GLN A 43 -24.85 -13.05 42.51
C GLN A 43 -24.38 -14.26 41.66
N PRO A 44 -24.11 -15.44 42.25
CA PRO A 44 -23.75 -16.65 41.50
C PRO A 44 -24.99 -17.43 41.07
N ALA A 45 -25.11 -17.70 39.76
CA ALA A 45 -26.13 -18.58 39.19
C ALA A 45 -25.71 -20.08 39.29
N PRO A 46 -26.66 -21.02 39.26
CA PRO A 46 -26.43 -22.44 39.55
C PRO A 46 -25.66 -23.13 38.42
N ARG A 47 -24.66 -23.95 38.79
CA ARG A 47 -23.94 -24.82 37.87
C ARG A 47 -24.90 -25.86 37.28
N THR A 48 -25.18 -25.77 35.99
CA THR A 48 -25.62 -26.91 35.20
C THR A 48 -24.37 -27.75 34.88
N ASP A 49 -24.36 -29.01 35.30
CA ASP A 49 -23.32 -29.97 34.96
C ASP A 49 -23.25 -30.15 33.44
N ILE A 50 -22.25 -29.54 32.81
CA ILE A 50 -21.85 -29.84 31.44
C ILE A 50 -20.76 -30.91 31.53
N GLN A 51 -21.11 -32.13 31.11
CA GLN A 51 -20.17 -33.23 30.88
C GLN A 51 -18.94 -32.73 30.09
N PRO A 52 -17.71 -33.10 30.47
CA PRO A 52 -16.55 -32.86 29.62
C PRO A 52 -16.69 -33.74 28.37
N LEU A 53 -17.08 -33.14 27.25
CA LEU A 53 -16.79 -33.70 25.95
C LEU A 53 -15.27 -33.69 25.83
N ALA A 54 -14.66 -34.88 25.95
CA ALA A 54 -13.24 -35.07 25.72
C ALA A 54 -12.86 -34.39 24.38
N PRO A 55 -11.82 -33.54 24.35
CA PRO A 55 -11.33 -33.02 23.08
C PRO A 55 -10.87 -34.22 22.27
N LYS A 56 -11.58 -34.49 21.17
CA LYS A 56 -11.13 -35.40 20.13
C LYS A 56 -9.85 -34.77 19.58
N VAL A 57 -8.71 -35.23 20.08
CA VAL A 57 -7.38 -34.90 19.58
C VAL A 57 -7.36 -35.38 18.13
N THR A 58 -7.70 -34.48 17.23
CA THR A 58 -7.37 -34.63 15.83
C THR A 58 -5.86 -34.45 15.78
N PRO A 59 -5.08 -35.42 15.27
CA PRO A 59 -3.65 -35.23 15.11
C PRO A 59 -3.47 -33.99 14.23
N ALA A 60 -2.94 -32.91 14.81
CA ALA A 60 -2.41 -31.82 14.02
C ALA A 60 -1.32 -32.44 13.15
N MET A 61 -1.56 -32.48 11.84
CA MET A 61 -0.48 -32.72 10.91
C MET A 61 0.62 -31.70 11.22
N PRO A 62 1.90 -32.09 11.27
CA PRO A 62 2.99 -31.14 11.38
C PRO A 62 2.98 -30.32 10.08
N GLY A 63 2.24 -29.22 10.08
CA GLY A 63 2.46 -28.14 9.15
C GLY A 63 3.89 -27.71 9.37
N ILE A 64 4.69 -27.76 8.30
CA ILE A 64 5.99 -27.09 8.27
C ILE A 64 5.67 -25.62 8.50
N ALA A 65 5.75 -25.18 9.75
CA ALA A 65 5.72 -23.77 10.07
C ALA A 65 6.97 -23.22 9.38
N THR A 66 6.78 -22.52 8.26
CA THR A 66 7.85 -21.72 7.67
C THR A 66 8.28 -20.78 8.77
N GLN A 67 9.46 -21.02 9.33
CA GLN A 67 9.98 -20.22 10.42
C GLN A 67 10.10 -18.79 9.89
N LEU A 68 9.45 -17.85 10.58
CA LEU A 68 9.56 -16.45 10.22
C LEU A 68 10.98 -15.98 10.54
N THR A 69 11.62 -15.29 9.60
CA THR A 69 12.85 -14.55 9.91
C THR A 69 12.48 -13.43 10.87
N THR A 70 13.22 -13.30 11.98
CA THR A 70 12.90 -12.21 12.91
C THR A 70 13.23 -10.86 12.28
N ALA A 71 12.63 -9.78 12.78
CA ALA A 71 12.94 -8.44 12.31
C ALA A 71 14.43 -8.13 12.46
N GLU A 72 15.04 -8.52 13.59
CA GLU A 72 16.45 -8.28 13.88
C GLU A 72 17.39 -9.06 12.95
N GLU A 73 17.06 -10.31 12.63
CA GLU A 73 17.82 -11.10 11.65
C GLU A 73 17.73 -10.48 10.26
N GLY A 74 16.53 -10.01 9.87
CA GLY A 74 16.30 -9.29 8.62
C GLY A 74 17.11 -8.00 8.53
N ASP A 75 17.10 -7.21 9.60
CA ASP A 75 17.79 -5.92 9.67
C ASP A 75 19.31 -6.09 9.49
N VAL A 76 19.92 -7.15 10.05
CA VAL A 76 21.35 -7.45 9.82
C VAL A 76 21.64 -7.72 8.34
N LEU A 77 20.78 -8.50 7.65
CA LEU A 77 20.96 -8.81 6.23
C LEU A 77 20.77 -7.56 5.35
N ILE A 78 19.81 -6.71 5.68
CA ILE A 78 19.57 -5.43 5.01
C ILE A 78 20.81 -4.53 5.19
N ASP A 79 21.28 -4.39 6.42
CA ASP A 79 22.44 -3.58 6.77
C ASP A 79 23.71 -4.02 6.03
N ASP A 80 23.95 -5.33 5.92
CA ASP A 80 25.09 -5.88 5.19
C ASP A 80 25.06 -5.49 3.70
N ILE A 81 23.88 -5.47 3.08
CA ILE A 81 23.72 -5.02 1.69
C ILE A 81 23.96 -3.51 1.60
N LEU A 82 23.34 -2.72 2.49
CA LEU A 82 23.41 -1.25 2.46
C LEU A 82 24.79 -0.69 2.80
N ARG A 83 25.62 -1.45 3.51
CA ARG A 83 27.01 -1.08 3.84
C ARG A 83 28.03 -1.62 2.84
N SER A 84 27.61 -2.36 1.82
CA SER A 84 28.53 -2.89 0.82
C SER A 84 29.10 -1.80 -0.09
N ASP A 85 30.28 -2.02 -0.67
CA ASP A 85 30.91 -1.10 -1.64
C ASP A 85 30.28 -1.18 -3.04
N LYS A 86 29.02 -1.64 -3.16
CA LYS A 86 28.32 -1.81 -4.44
C LYS A 86 27.65 -0.51 -4.86
N GLU A 87 27.51 -0.33 -6.18
CA GLU A 87 26.71 0.74 -6.75
C GLU A 87 25.22 0.56 -6.41
N ILE A 88 24.46 1.67 -6.37
CA ILE A 88 23.04 1.69 -5.98
C ILE A 88 22.19 0.65 -6.73
N PRO A 89 22.26 0.52 -8.08
CA PRO A 89 21.45 -0.47 -8.79
C PRO A 89 21.77 -1.92 -8.38
N ALA A 90 23.03 -2.21 -8.04
CA ALA A 90 23.43 -3.53 -7.57
C ALA A 90 22.90 -3.81 -6.15
N MET A 91 22.91 -2.80 -5.26
CA MET A 91 22.28 -2.92 -3.93
C MET A 91 20.76 -3.13 -4.04
N ALA A 92 20.08 -2.39 -4.93
CA ALA A 92 18.66 -2.58 -5.18
C ALA A 92 18.36 -4.00 -5.68
N GLN A 93 19.19 -4.54 -6.58
CA GLN A 93 19.05 -5.92 -7.05
C GLN A 93 19.22 -6.95 -5.94
N ASP A 94 20.17 -6.73 -5.02
CA ASP A 94 20.38 -7.60 -3.87
C ASP A 94 19.21 -7.53 -2.89
N LEU A 95 18.72 -6.33 -2.56
CA LEU A 95 17.53 -6.15 -1.72
C LEU A 95 16.28 -6.77 -2.34
N HIS A 96 16.09 -6.64 -3.66
CA HIS A 96 15.01 -7.31 -4.37
C HIS A 96 15.08 -8.84 -4.18
N ASN A 97 16.28 -9.42 -4.26
CA ASN A 97 16.46 -10.86 -4.03
C ASN A 97 16.19 -11.23 -2.57
N LEU A 98 16.63 -10.40 -1.63
CA LEU A 98 16.39 -10.59 -0.20
C LEU A 98 14.89 -10.54 0.14
N VAL A 99 14.13 -9.58 -0.41
CA VAL A 99 12.67 -9.47 -0.23
C VAL A 99 11.95 -10.76 -0.63
N LYS A 100 12.43 -11.47 -1.65
CA LYS A 100 11.82 -12.75 -2.09
C LYS A 100 12.05 -13.90 -1.12
N THR A 101 13.08 -13.83 -0.29
CA THR A 101 13.44 -14.89 0.67
C THR A 101 12.92 -14.59 2.07
N LEU A 102 12.74 -13.31 2.42
CA LEU A 102 12.20 -12.88 3.70
C LEU A 102 10.69 -13.05 3.78
N ASN A 103 10.17 -13.00 5.01
CA ASN A 103 8.75 -12.99 5.33
C ASN A 103 8.49 -12.03 6.51
N GLY A 104 7.21 -11.76 6.80
CA GLY A 104 6.81 -10.92 7.94
C GLY A 104 7.41 -9.51 7.90
N GLU A 105 7.74 -8.99 9.08
CA GLU A 105 8.28 -7.64 9.28
C GLU A 105 9.63 -7.42 8.58
N ALA A 106 10.52 -8.42 8.59
CA ALA A 106 11.80 -8.36 7.90
C ALA A 106 11.64 -8.08 6.40
N GLN A 107 10.64 -8.71 5.77
CA GLN A 107 10.34 -8.49 4.35
C GLN A 107 9.86 -7.05 4.08
N VAL A 108 9.06 -6.50 4.99
CA VAL A 108 8.54 -5.12 4.88
C VAL A 108 9.64 -4.10 5.10
N ASN A 109 10.56 -4.33 6.04
CA ASN A 109 11.72 -3.46 6.22
C ASN A 109 12.61 -3.46 4.97
N ALA A 110 12.90 -4.65 4.41
CA ALA A 110 13.69 -4.76 3.19
C ALA A 110 13.01 -4.05 2.00
N SER A 111 11.68 -4.13 1.88
CA SER A 111 10.95 -3.46 0.80
C SER A 111 11.00 -1.93 0.90
N ARG A 112 10.99 -1.36 2.12
CA ARG A 112 11.17 0.09 2.34
C ARG A 112 12.52 0.59 1.84
N HIS A 113 13.60 -0.17 2.08
CA HIS A 113 14.92 0.19 1.56
C HIS A 113 15.00 -0.01 0.05
N LEU A 114 14.38 -1.08 -0.48
CA LEU A 114 14.36 -1.37 -1.90
C LEU A 114 13.73 -0.24 -2.71
N VAL A 115 12.54 0.25 -2.32
CA VAL A 115 11.86 1.33 -3.05
C VAL A 115 12.70 2.62 -3.08
N ASN A 116 13.37 2.95 -1.97
CA ASN A 116 14.23 4.13 -1.88
C ASN A 116 15.46 4.06 -2.79
N LEU A 117 15.96 2.85 -3.08
CA LEU A 117 17.10 2.63 -3.96
C LEU A 117 16.70 2.39 -5.42
N THR A 118 15.41 2.27 -5.70
CA THR A 118 14.90 2.02 -7.06
C THR A 118 14.56 3.36 -7.73
N SER A 119 15.23 3.61 -8.85
CA SER A 119 14.95 4.75 -9.72
C SER A 119 13.67 4.53 -10.54
N ASP A 120 13.21 5.57 -11.22
CA ASP A 120 12.07 5.48 -12.12
C ASP A 120 12.41 4.62 -13.35
N GLU A 121 13.66 4.69 -13.84
CA GLU A 121 14.15 3.88 -14.95
C GLU A 121 14.20 2.38 -14.63
N ASP A 122 14.50 2.06 -13.37
CA ASP A 122 14.65 0.68 -12.88
C ASP A 122 13.38 0.14 -12.21
N TYR A 123 12.26 0.88 -12.22
CA TYR A 123 11.04 0.52 -11.48
C TYR A 123 10.44 -0.84 -11.88
N ASN A 124 10.73 -1.29 -13.11
CA ASN A 124 10.37 -2.62 -13.59
C ASN A 124 10.96 -3.76 -12.74
N LEU A 125 12.04 -3.50 -11.99
CA LEU A 125 12.61 -4.44 -11.04
C LEU A 125 11.61 -4.85 -9.97
N ILE A 126 10.78 -3.91 -9.49
CA ILE A 126 9.94 -4.10 -8.30
C ILE A 126 8.45 -4.17 -8.61
N SER A 127 8.03 -3.75 -9.82
CA SER A 127 6.62 -3.70 -10.21
C SER A 127 5.92 -5.06 -10.17
N GLY A 128 6.66 -6.17 -10.31
CA GLY A 128 6.12 -7.52 -10.18
C GLY A 128 5.50 -7.81 -8.81
N PHE A 129 6.06 -7.25 -7.73
CA PHE A 129 5.53 -7.43 -6.38
C PHE A 129 4.16 -6.78 -6.20
N LEU A 130 3.91 -5.65 -6.88
CA LEU A 130 2.65 -4.91 -6.83
C LEU A 130 1.47 -5.66 -7.42
N VAL A 131 1.69 -6.69 -8.26
CA VAL A 131 0.60 -7.39 -8.95
C VAL A 131 0.59 -8.90 -8.67
N ASP A 132 1.59 -9.41 -7.95
CA ASP A 132 1.64 -10.81 -7.52
C ASP A 132 0.71 -11.03 -6.30
N PRO A 133 -0.33 -11.88 -6.42
CA PRO A 133 -1.25 -12.16 -5.31
C PRO A 133 -0.60 -12.90 -4.13
N LYS A 134 0.65 -13.37 -4.28
CA LYS A 134 1.42 -14.00 -3.20
C LYS A 134 2.26 -13.01 -2.41
N THR A 135 2.39 -11.76 -2.87
CA THR A 135 3.13 -10.74 -2.14
C THR A 135 2.43 -10.43 -0.82
N ASN A 136 3.22 -10.28 0.25
CA ASN A 136 2.71 -9.82 1.54
C ASN A 136 1.95 -8.49 1.37
N PRO A 137 0.69 -8.37 1.85
CA PRO A 137 -0.08 -7.14 1.74
C PRO A 137 0.62 -5.88 2.29
N GLU A 138 1.42 -6.02 3.36
CA GLU A 138 2.18 -4.89 3.90
C GLU A 138 3.33 -4.47 2.97
N VAL A 139 3.91 -5.40 2.23
CA VAL A 139 4.89 -5.09 1.17
C VAL A 139 4.19 -4.38 0.01
N ILE A 140 3.00 -4.84 -0.39
CA ILE A 140 2.19 -4.17 -1.42
C ILE A 140 1.89 -2.72 -1.00
N GLU A 141 1.55 -2.48 0.26
CA GLU A 141 1.29 -1.13 0.78
C GLU A 141 2.52 -0.22 0.69
N VAL A 142 3.71 -0.71 1.07
CA VAL A 142 4.97 0.04 0.94
C VAL A 142 5.23 0.42 -0.52
N LEU A 143 5.14 -0.54 -1.45
CA LEU A 143 5.39 -0.29 -2.86
C LEU A 143 4.33 0.61 -3.48
N PHE A 144 3.07 0.48 -3.05
CA PHE A 144 1.98 1.32 -3.55
C PHE A 144 2.15 2.77 -3.08
N SER A 145 2.49 2.98 -1.82
CA SER A 145 2.80 4.29 -1.26
C SER A 145 3.97 4.95 -1.99
N ASP A 146 5.02 4.18 -2.31
CA ASP A 146 6.12 4.68 -3.15
C ASP A 146 5.63 5.03 -4.56
N LEU A 147 4.88 4.15 -5.23
CA LEU A 147 4.34 4.36 -6.58
C LEU A 147 3.54 5.67 -6.69
N MET A 148 2.75 5.99 -5.67
CA MET A 148 1.96 7.23 -5.60
C MET A 148 2.83 8.51 -5.68
N ASN A 149 4.12 8.41 -5.38
CA ASN A 149 5.10 9.50 -5.45
C ASN A 149 5.96 9.49 -6.73
N ARG A 150 5.75 8.54 -7.64
CA ARG A 150 6.50 8.40 -8.91
C ARG A 150 5.89 9.16 -10.07
N ASP A 151 6.61 9.23 -11.20
CA ASP A 151 6.09 9.84 -12.42
C ASP A 151 4.77 9.16 -12.85
N ARG A 152 3.82 9.99 -13.30
CA ARG A 152 2.53 9.55 -13.84
C ARG A 152 2.68 8.54 -14.98
N ALA A 153 3.75 8.66 -15.79
CA ALA A 153 4.05 7.73 -16.86
C ALA A 153 4.29 6.29 -16.36
N LEU A 154 4.79 6.13 -15.13
CA LEU A 154 4.94 4.83 -14.46
C LEU A 154 3.66 4.39 -13.76
N GLN A 155 2.94 5.33 -13.15
CA GLN A 155 1.71 5.06 -12.40
C GLN A 155 0.61 4.45 -13.28
N ILE A 156 0.31 5.07 -14.42
CA ILE A 156 -0.87 4.72 -15.22
C ILE A 156 -0.89 3.25 -15.65
N PRO A 157 0.18 2.67 -16.25
CA PRO A 157 0.19 1.27 -16.61
C PRO A 157 -0.04 0.33 -15.41
N LEU A 158 0.54 0.65 -14.26
CA LEU A 158 0.42 -0.18 -13.05
C LEU A 158 -0.97 -0.06 -12.42
N PHE A 159 -1.54 1.15 -12.38
CA PHE A 159 -2.91 1.38 -11.95
C PHE A 159 -3.91 0.65 -12.83
N LEU A 160 -3.75 0.67 -14.16
CA LEU A 160 -4.62 -0.11 -15.05
C LEU A 160 -4.57 -1.61 -14.76
N ASN A 161 -3.38 -2.15 -14.46
CA ASN A 161 -3.24 -3.56 -14.09
C ASN A 161 -3.93 -3.87 -12.75
N ILE A 162 -3.76 -3.02 -11.74
CA ILE A 162 -4.40 -3.16 -10.42
C ILE A 162 -5.92 -3.05 -10.54
N LEU A 163 -6.42 -2.09 -11.32
CA LEU A 163 -7.85 -1.83 -11.51
C LEU A 163 -8.58 -3.03 -12.13
N LYS A 164 -7.91 -3.73 -13.05
CA LYS A 164 -8.42 -4.95 -13.71
C LYS A 164 -8.43 -6.18 -12.79
N ASN A 165 -7.86 -6.08 -11.59
CA ASN A 165 -7.90 -7.14 -10.57
C ASN A 165 -8.74 -6.70 -9.36
N PRO A 166 -10.05 -7.03 -9.32
CA PRO A 166 -10.93 -6.65 -8.21
C PRO A 166 -10.54 -7.24 -6.84
N GLN A 167 -9.67 -8.27 -6.82
CA GLN A 167 -9.17 -8.88 -5.58
C GLN A 167 -7.86 -8.24 -5.10
N HIS A 168 -7.32 -7.27 -5.84
CA HIS A 168 -6.10 -6.59 -5.44
C HIS A 168 -6.35 -5.71 -4.20
N PRO A 169 -5.48 -5.72 -3.17
CA PRO A 169 -5.69 -4.94 -1.94
C PRO A 169 -5.88 -3.43 -2.17
N GLN A 170 -5.22 -2.90 -3.21
CA GLN A 170 -5.27 -1.48 -3.58
C GLN A 170 -6.28 -1.18 -4.71
N ASN A 171 -7.18 -2.11 -5.07
CA ASN A 171 -8.09 -1.92 -6.21
C ASN A 171 -9.00 -0.68 -6.05
N GLU A 172 -9.63 -0.55 -4.87
CA GLU A 172 -10.53 0.57 -4.57
C GLU A 172 -9.79 1.91 -4.56
N GLU A 173 -8.63 1.97 -3.92
CA GLU A 173 -7.81 3.19 -3.87
C GLU A 173 -7.35 3.60 -5.28
N VAL A 174 -6.89 2.64 -6.10
CA VAL A 174 -6.54 2.90 -7.49
C VAL A 174 -7.73 3.41 -8.29
N ARG A 175 -8.93 2.85 -8.10
CA ARG A 175 -10.15 3.35 -8.75
C ARG A 175 -10.43 4.80 -8.38
N ASN A 176 -10.32 5.15 -7.11
CA ASN A 176 -10.54 6.52 -6.63
C ASN A 176 -9.53 7.49 -7.27
N VAL A 177 -8.24 7.14 -7.26
CA VAL A 177 -7.19 7.95 -7.88
C VAL A 177 -7.43 8.10 -9.39
N MET A 178 -7.66 7.01 -10.10
CA MET A 178 -7.89 7.01 -11.54
C MET A 178 -9.14 7.82 -11.93
N THR A 179 -10.20 7.76 -11.11
CA THR A 179 -11.42 8.56 -11.30
C THR A 179 -11.13 10.05 -11.15
N ILE A 180 -10.34 10.45 -10.16
CA ILE A 180 -9.92 11.84 -9.97
C ILE A 180 -9.09 12.33 -11.15
N LEU A 181 -8.17 11.50 -11.64
CA LEU A 181 -7.30 11.83 -12.77
C LEU A 181 -8.08 11.92 -14.09
N ALA A 182 -9.02 11.01 -14.33
CA ALA A 182 -9.84 10.99 -15.55
C ALA A 182 -10.97 12.02 -15.53
N GLY A 183 -11.42 12.43 -14.34
CA GLY A 183 -12.58 13.30 -14.16
C GLY A 183 -13.93 12.56 -14.21
N GLU A 184 -13.91 11.24 -14.46
CA GLU A 184 -15.09 10.37 -14.43
C GLU A 184 -14.69 8.93 -14.06
N ASP A 185 -15.63 8.16 -13.49
CA ASP A 185 -15.46 6.73 -13.23
C ASP A 185 -16.07 5.96 -14.40
N PHE A 186 -15.25 5.21 -15.13
CA PHE A 186 -15.72 4.34 -16.21
C PHE A 186 -16.28 3.00 -15.70
N GLU A 187 -16.48 2.84 -14.40
CA GLU A 187 -16.99 1.63 -13.74
C GLU A 187 -16.18 0.39 -14.17
N ASN A 188 -16.86 -0.62 -14.75
CA ASN A 188 -16.25 -1.85 -15.27
C ASN A 188 -15.92 -1.77 -16.77
N ASN A 189 -16.01 -0.59 -17.40
CA ASN A 189 -15.62 -0.39 -18.78
C ASN A 189 -14.09 -0.25 -18.91
N TYR A 190 -13.39 -1.39 -18.79
CA TYR A 190 -11.92 -1.42 -18.87
C TYR A 190 -11.37 -0.94 -20.21
N ALA A 191 -12.15 -1.03 -21.29
CA ALA A 191 -11.74 -0.48 -22.58
C ALA A 191 -11.71 1.06 -22.57
N ALA A 192 -12.63 1.71 -21.87
CA ALA A 192 -12.58 3.15 -21.67
C ALA A 192 -11.41 3.56 -20.77
N TRP A 193 -11.14 2.80 -19.70
CA TRP A 193 -9.93 2.99 -18.88
C TRP A 193 -8.64 2.87 -19.70
N ASP A 194 -8.54 1.85 -20.55
CA ASP A 194 -7.37 1.63 -21.41
C ASP A 194 -7.19 2.75 -22.43
N GLN A 195 -8.29 3.21 -23.05
CA GLN A 195 -8.27 4.33 -23.99
C GLN A 195 -7.80 5.61 -23.31
N TRP A 196 -8.40 5.95 -22.17
CA TRP A 196 -8.01 7.12 -21.39
C TRP A 196 -6.54 7.07 -20.98
N GLY A 197 -6.08 5.93 -20.47
CA GLY A 197 -4.69 5.77 -20.04
C GLY A 197 -3.70 5.90 -21.20
N ALA A 198 -4.05 5.40 -22.39
CA ALA A 198 -3.23 5.57 -23.58
C ALA A 198 -3.15 7.04 -24.04
N ASP A 199 -4.27 7.77 -23.99
CA ASP A 199 -4.32 9.18 -24.34
C ASP A 199 -3.54 10.05 -23.35
N GLU A 200 -3.65 9.78 -22.06
CA GLU A 200 -2.88 10.48 -21.02
C GLU A 200 -1.38 10.18 -21.13
N LEU A 201 -0.98 8.92 -21.36
CA LEU A 201 0.43 8.58 -21.59
C LEU A 201 1.00 9.26 -22.83
N LYS A 202 0.17 9.55 -23.83
CA LYS A 202 0.58 10.32 -25.01
C LYS A 202 0.76 11.80 -24.65
N SER A 203 -0.17 12.38 -23.88
CA SER A 203 -0.13 13.80 -23.47
C SER A 203 1.15 14.13 -22.67
N LEU A 204 1.62 13.20 -21.84
CA LEU A 204 2.84 13.36 -21.03
C LEU A 204 4.14 13.43 -21.84
N ARG A 205 4.11 13.07 -23.13
CA ARG A 205 5.29 13.06 -24.01
C ARG A 205 5.38 14.30 -24.91
N GLU A 206 4.33 15.11 -24.95
CA GLU A 206 4.20 16.33 -25.78
C GLU A 206 4.59 17.58 -24.99
#